data_AF-A0A023AWH5-F1
#
_entry.id   AF-A0A023AWH5-F1
#
_cell.length_a   1.000
_cell.length_b   1.000
_cell.length_c   1.000
_cell.angle_alpha   90.00
_cell.angle_beta   90.00
_cell.angle_gamma   90.00
#
_symmetry.space_group_name_H-M   'P 1'
#
loop_
_entity.id
_entity.type
_entity.pdbx_description
1 polymer ?
#
loop_
_entity_poly.entity_id
_entity_poly.type
_entity_poly.pdbx_seq_one_letter_code
_entity_poly.pdbx_strand_id
1 'polypeptide(L)'
;MAGERTLEEARRVIRETPAGVWAPLSSIRTIILLEDDAEEAVARMRRRANGIDTMSTRYVVVQNEVFATLAERVGACVLHHRKGQDMGEWAAEVRACIVQVGAGSGGRDNMKDDENV
;
A
#
# COMPACT_ATOMS: atom_id res chain seq x y z
N MET A 1 -12.98 22.06 8.43
CA MET A 1 -11.78 22.87 8.10
C MET A 1 -10.49 22.40 8.80
N ALA A 2 -10.51 21.50 9.80
CA ALA A 2 -9.27 21.01 10.45
C ALA A 2 -8.57 19.85 9.70
N GLY A 3 -9.32 18.96 9.03
CA GLY A 3 -8.76 17.75 8.41
C GLY A 3 -7.99 17.95 7.09
N GLU A 4 -8.17 19.08 6.40
CA GLU A 4 -7.42 19.40 5.16
C GLU A 4 -6.00 19.88 5.47
N ARG A 5 -5.84 20.73 6.50
CA ARG A 5 -4.52 21.12 7.01
C ARG A 5 -3.68 19.92 7.42
N THR A 6 -4.29 18.94 8.10
CA THR A 6 -3.58 17.73 8.54
C THR A 6 -3.15 16.82 7.39
N LEU A 7 -3.90 16.78 6.28
CA LEU A 7 -3.51 15.99 5.10
C LEU A 7 -2.35 16.65 4.35
N GLU A 8 -2.41 17.97 4.15
CA GLU A 8 -1.29 18.72 3.57
C GLU A 8 -0.04 18.62 4.43
N GLU A 9 -0.17 18.70 5.75
CA GLU A 9 0.92 18.48 6.69
C GLU A 9 1.49 17.07 6.59
N ALA A 10 0.66 16.03 6.54
CA ALA A 10 1.13 14.65 6.35
C ALA A 10 1.89 14.49 5.03
N ARG A 11 1.33 15.01 3.92
CA ARG A 11 2.01 15.01 2.61
C ARG A 11 3.31 15.77 2.64
N ARG A 12 3.37 16.89 3.35
CA ARG A 12 4.58 17.69 3.52
C ARG A 12 5.64 16.90 4.30
N VAL A 13 5.28 16.35 5.46
CA VAL A 13 6.18 15.55 6.29
C VAL A 13 6.75 14.38 5.49
N ILE A 14 5.91 13.62 4.76
CA ILE A 14 6.39 12.48 3.95
C ILE A 14 7.40 12.91 2.89
N ARG A 15 7.11 14.02 2.17
CA ARG A 15 7.96 14.52 1.09
C ARG A 15 9.26 15.15 1.58
N GLU A 16 9.19 15.93 2.64
CA GLU A 16 10.34 16.66 3.20
C GLU A 16 11.24 15.79 4.07
N THR A 17 10.73 14.66 4.58
CA THR A 17 11.54 13.72 5.35
C THR A 17 12.69 13.18 4.47
N PRO A 18 13.96 13.27 4.94
CA PRO A 18 15.12 12.86 4.17
C PRO A 18 15.03 11.43 3.66
N ALA A 19 15.53 11.18 2.44
CA ALA A 19 15.49 9.86 1.81
C ALA A 19 16.11 8.74 2.66
N GLY A 20 17.15 9.06 3.42
CA GLY A 20 17.79 8.09 4.32
C GLY A 20 16.88 7.53 5.40
N VAL A 21 15.86 8.28 5.85
CA VAL A 21 14.87 7.81 6.83
C VAL A 21 13.95 6.74 6.21
N TRP A 22 13.66 6.87 4.91
CA TRP A 22 12.81 5.94 4.17
C TRP A 22 13.58 4.72 3.64
N ALA A 23 14.92 4.77 3.62
CA ALA A 23 15.76 3.73 3.02
C ALA A 23 15.45 2.30 3.52
N PRO A 24 15.19 2.05 4.82
CA PRO A 24 14.78 0.71 5.26
C PRO A 24 13.46 0.27 4.64
N LEU A 25 12.48 1.18 4.54
CA LEU A 25 11.17 0.88 3.96
C LEU A 25 11.26 0.67 2.45
N SER A 26 12.13 1.40 1.76
CA SER A 26 12.41 1.20 0.33
C SER A 26 13.13 -0.12 0.04
N SER A 27 13.85 -0.68 1.01
CA SER A 27 14.48 -2.00 0.88
C SER A 27 13.50 -3.16 1.08
N ILE A 28 12.35 -2.89 1.70
CA ILE A 28 11.29 -3.87 1.93
C ILE A 28 10.28 -3.74 0.81
N ARG A 29 10.04 -4.83 0.08
CA ARG A 29 8.92 -4.87 -0.87
C ARG A 29 7.62 -4.71 -0.09
N THR A 30 7.01 -3.54 -0.25
CA THR A 30 5.81 -3.15 0.47
C THR A 30 4.64 -3.14 -0.49
N ILE A 31 3.52 -3.74 -0.08
CA ILE A 31 2.24 -3.63 -0.78
C ILE A 31 1.34 -2.75 0.08
N ILE A 32 0.75 -1.73 -0.53
CA ILE A 32 -0.24 -0.84 0.08
C ILE A 32 -1.58 -1.09 -0.60
N LEU A 33 -2.59 -1.37 0.22
CA LEU A 33 -3.95 -1.65 -0.23
C LEU A 33 -4.82 -0.41 0.02
N LEU A 34 -5.46 0.09 -1.03
CA LEU A 34 -6.35 1.25 -1.02
C LEU A 34 -7.79 0.83 -1.33
N GLU A 35 -8.76 1.59 -0.83
CA GLU A 35 -10.18 1.27 -0.95
C GLU A 35 -10.91 2.33 -1.79
N ASP A 36 -11.45 1.96 -2.96
CA ASP A 36 -12.17 2.91 -3.82
C ASP A 36 -13.63 3.12 -3.36
N ASP A 37 -14.20 2.18 -2.59
CA ASP A 37 -15.50 2.33 -1.95
C ASP A 37 -15.36 2.56 -0.44
N ALA A 38 -15.26 3.85 -0.07
CA ALA A 38 -15.13 4.28 1.32
C ALA A 38 -16.36 3.90 2.18
N GLU A 39 -17.56 3.86 1.60
CA GLU A 39 -18.78 3.49 2.33
C GLU A 39 -18.75 2.01 2.71
N GLU A 40 -18.43 1.17 1.74
CA GLU A 40 -18.36 -0.27 1.96
C GLU A 40 -17.18 -0.63 2.87
N ALA A 41 -16.03 0.04 2.74
CA ALA A 41 -14.89 -0.12 3.64
C ALA A 41 -15.28 0.17 5.09
N VAL A 42 -15.96 1.29 5.35
CA VAL A 42 -16.47 1.62 6.69
C VAL A 42 -17.47 0.57 7.17
N ALA A 43 -18.38 0.10 6.31
CA ALA A 43 -19.33 -0.94 6.67
C ALA A 43 -18.64 -2.27 7.04
N ARG A 44 -17.56 -2.65 6.34
CA ARG A 44 -16.73 -3.82 6.68
C ARG A 44 -16.00 -3.63 8.01
N MET A 45 -15.40 -2.45 8.23
CA MET A 45 -14.70 -2.11 9.47
C MET A 45 -15.64 -2.15 10.68
N ARG A 46 -16.83 -1.55 10.56
CA ARG A 46 -17.86 -1.58 11.63
C ARG A 46 -18.29 -3.00 11.97
N ARG A 47 -18.53 -3.84 10.95
CA ARG A 47 -18.86 -5.26 11.15
C ARG A 47 -17.75 -6.00 11.89
N ARG A 48 -16.48 -5.75 11.57
CA ARG A 48 -15.31 -6.35 12.25
C ARG A 48 -15.17 -5.89 13.70
N ALA A 49 -15.43 -4.61 13.97
CA ALA A 49 -15.25 -4.01 15.29
C ALA A 49 -16.44 -4.21 16.24
N ASN A 50 -17.37 -5.13 15.95
CA ASN A 50 -18.63 -5.30 16.69
C ASN A 50 -19.43 -3.99 16.86
N GLY A 51 -19.31 -3.07 15.89
CA GLY A 51 -19.97 -1.76 15.94
C GLY A 51 -19.35 -0.73 16.90
N ILE A 52 -18.21 -1.02 17.54
CA ILE A 52 -17.57 -0.14 18.54
C ILE A 52 -16.76 0.98 17.87
N ASP A 53 -16.37 0.81 16.61
CA ASP A 53 -15.51 1.78 15.91
C ASP A 53 -16.31 2.72 15.00
N THR A 54 -16.21 4.03 15.26
CA THR A 54 -16.86 5.10 14.48
C THR A 54 -15.92 5.66 13.42
N MET A 55 -15.39 4.79 12.56
CA MET A 55 -14.70 5.24 11.36
C MET A 55 -15.71 5.92 10.40
N SER A 56 -15.28 7.02 9.79
CA SER A 56 -16.07 7.77 8.80
C SER A 56 -15.57 7.52 7.39
N THR A 57 -16.41 7.74 6.39
CA THR A 57 -15.97 7.67 4.98
C THR A 57 -14.84 8.65 4.69
N ARG A 58 -14.90 9.85 5.30
CA ARG A 58 -13.82 10.85 5.23
C ARG A 58 -12.50 10.32 5.78
N TYR A 59 -12.52 9.50 6.83
CA TYR A 59 -11.31 8.88 7.36
C TYR A 59 -10.66 7.97 6.30
N VAL A 60 -11.43 7.11 5.64
CA VAL A 60 -10.91 6.20 4.59
C VAL A 60 -10.32 7.00 3.42
N VAL A 61 -10.99 8.07 2.98
CA VAL A 61 -10.46 8.93 1.91
C VAL A 61 -9.14 9.57 2.30
N VAL A 62 -9.04 10.17 3.49
CA VAL A 62 -7.79 10.80 3.97
C VAL A 62 -6.69 9.74 4.16
N GLN A 63 -7.05 8.57 4.67
CA GLN A 63 -6.14 7.44 4.84
C GLN A 63 -5.55 7.02 3.48
N ASN A 64 -6.38 6.85 2.45
CA ASN A 64 -5.92 6.50 1.11
C ASN A 64 -4.93 7.52 0.57
N GLU A 65 -5.20 8.81 0.75
CA GLU A 65 -4.34 9.90 0.28
C GLU A 65 -2.97 9.91 0.96
N VAL A 66 -2.93 9.67 2.28
CA VAL A 66 -1.68 9.55 3.03
C VAL A 66 -0.90 8.33 2.56
N PHE A 67 -1.56 7.18 2.39
CA PHE A 67 -0.89 5.96 1.97
C PHE A 67 -0.43 5.97 0.52
N ALA A 68 -1.16 6.63 -0.39
CA ALA A 68 -0.70 6.86 -1.75
C ALA A 68 0.59 7.70 -1.77
N THR A 69 0.63 8.77 -0.98
CA THR A 69 1.83 9.61 -0.85
C THR A 69 3.01 8.83 -0.29
N LEU A 70 2.77 7.98 0.72
CA LEU A 70 3.80 7.10 1.26
C LEU A 70 4.27 6.06 0.25
N ALA A 71 3.34 5.49 -0.53
CA ALA A 71 3.65 4.48 -1.54
C ALA A 71 4.62 5.01 -2.59
N GLU A 72 4.35 6.20 -3.12
CA GLU A 72 5.25 6.90 -4.04
C GLU A 72 6.64 7.10 -3.41
N ARG A 73 6.66 7.49 -2.13
CA ARG A 73 7.91 7.81 -1.44
C ARG A 73 8.83 6.62 -1.26
N VAL A 74 8.26 5.45 -0.94
CA VAL A 74 9.03 4.23 -0.65
C VAL A 74 9.12 3.28 -1.84
N GLY A 75 8.41 3.56 -2.94
CA GLY A 75 8.33 2.68 -4.11
C GLY A 75 7.47 1.43 -3.86
N ALA A 76 6.40 1.55 -3.06
CA ALA A 76 5.50 0.45 -2.77
C ALA A 76 4.63 0.09 -4.00
N CYS A 77 4.24 -1.17 -4.09
CA CYS A 77 3.17 -1.58 -5.00
C CYS A 77 1.83 -1.15 -4.40
N VAL A 78 0.99 -0.50 -5.20
CA VAL A 78 -0.33 -0.06 -4.79
C VAL A 78 -1.39 -0.91 -5.48
N LEU A 79 -2.31 -1.47 -4.70
CA LEU A 79 -3.49 -2.15 -5.22
C LEU A 79 -4.75 -1.46 -4.71
N HIS A 80 -5.73 -1.31 -5.60
CA HIS A 80 -7.02 -0.72 -5.28
C HIS A 80 -8.08 -1.80 -5.25
N HIS A 81 -8.78 -1.91 -4.12
CA HIS A 81 -10.01 -2.66 -4.02
C HIS A 81 -11.12 -1.84 -4.68
N ARG A 82 -11.58 -2.32 -5.83
CA ARG A 82 -12.51 -1.58 -6.68
C ARG A 82 -13.94 -1.68 -6.14
N LYS A 83 -14.72 -0.63 -6.37
CA LYS A 83 -16.14 -0.61 -5.99
C LYS A 83 -16.90 -1.79 -6.61
N GLY A 84 -17.58 -2.56 -5.76
CA GLY A 84 -18.37 -3.72 -6.17
C GLY A 84 -17.55 -4.96 -6.55
N GLN A 85 -16.23 -4.94 -6.33
CA GLN A 85 -15.38 -6.12 -6.51
C GLN A 85 -15.71 -7.15 -5.42
N ASP A 86 -15.76 -8.43 -5.83
CA ASP A 86 -15.96 -9.51 -4.87
C ASP A 86 -14.72 -9.67 -3.98
N MET A 87 -14.94 -9.97 -2.69
CA MET A 87 -13.84 -10.13 -1.73
C MET A 87 -12.95 -11.35 -2.04
N GLY A 88 -13.49 -12.40 -2.64
CA GLY A 88 -12.75 -13.58 -3.07
C GLY A 88 -11.84 -13.25 -4.26
N GLU A 89 -12.37 -12.53 -5.25
CA GLU A 89 -11.61 -11.99 -6.38
C GLU A 89 -10.51 -11.03 -5.91
N TRP A 90 -10.85 -10.09 -5.03
CA TRP A 90 -9.90 -9.14 -4.45
C TRP A 90 -8.77 -9.86 -3.69
N ALA A 91 -9.11 -10.84 -2.85
CA ALA A 91 -8.10 -11.61 -2.13
C ALA A 91 -7.20 -12.42 -3.08
N ALA A 92 -7.71 -12.87 -4.22
CA ALA A 92 -6.91 -13.53 -5.24
C ALA A 92 -5.91 -12.57 -5.91
N GLU A 93 -6.34 -11.34 -6.24
CA GLU A 93 -5.45 -10.30 -6.77
C GLU A 93 -4.32 -9.95 -5.80
N VAL A 94 -4.64 -9.75 -4.51
CA VAL A 94 -3.63 -9.47 -3.47
C VAL A 94 -2.63 -10.64 -3.36
N ARG A 95 -3.09 -11.89 -3.36
CA ARG A 95 -2.20 -13.06 -3.32
C ARG A 95 -1.32 -13.15 -4.55
N ALA A 96 -1.86 -12.91 -5.74
CA ALA A 96 -1.09 -12.93 -6.98
C ALA A 96 0.02 -11.88 -6.96
N CYS A 97 -0.27 -10.68 -6.46
CA CYS A 97 0.74 -9.64 -6.28
C CYS A 97 1.84 -10.07 -5.31
N ILE A 98 1.50 -10.64 -4.14
CA ILE A 98 2.49 -11.17 -3.18
C ILE A 98 3.38 -12.24 -3.83
N VAL A 99 2.82 -13.15 -4.63
CA VAL A 99 3.56 -14.23 -5.29
C VAL A 99 4.46 -13.72 -6.42
N GLN A 100 3.97 -12.81 -7.27
CA GLN A 100 4.80 -12.16 -8.30
C GLN A 100 5.95 -11.38 -7.67
N VAL A 101 5.67 -10.71 -6.56
CA VAL A 101 6.66 -10.05 -5.71
C VAL A 101 7.65 -11.06 -5.10
N GLY A 102 7.27 -12.31 -4.83
CA GLY A 102 8.20 -13.36 -4.36
C GLY A 102 9.05 -14.02 -5.45
N ALA A 103 8.56 -14.09 -6.69
CA ALA A 103 9.25 -14.75 -7.80
C ALA A 103 10.40 -13.90 -8.41
N GLY A 104 10.34 -12.58 -8.29
CA GLY A 104 11.37 -11.64 -8.80
C GLY A 104 12.65 -11.53 -7.96
N SER A 105 12.96 -12.52 -7.10
CA SER A 105 14.19 -12.56 -6.26
C SER A 105 15.12 -13.73 -6.58
N GLY A 106 14.84 -14.53 -7.62
CA GLY A 106 15.75 -15.57 -8.10
C GLY A 106 16.23 -15.28 -9.51
N GLY A 107 17.34 -14.56 -9.66
CA GLY A 107 17.93 -14.39 -10.99
C GLY A 107 18.91 -13.25 -11.17
N ARG A 108 20.10 -13.40 -10.58
CA ARG A 108 21.41 -13.10 -11.19
C ARG A 108 22.48 -13.15 -10.11
N ASP A 109 23.18 -14.28 -10.05
CA ASP A 109 24.61 -14.24 -9.79
C ASP A 109 25.32 -15.23 -10.71
N ASN A 110 26.44 -14.76 -11.23
CA ASN A 110 27.15 -15.23 -12.41
C ASN A 110 27.60 -16.69 -12.31
N MET A 111 27.26 -17.50 -13.31
CA MET A 111 28.14 -18.57 -13.76
C MET A 111 28.53 -18.21 -15.19
N LYS A 112 29.60 -17.43 -15.31
CA LYS A 112 30.28 -17.28 -16.59
C LYS A 112 31.08 -18.56 -16.80
N ASP A 113 30.93 -19.05 -18.01
CA ASP A 113 31.61 -20.22 -18.57
C ASP A 113 33.12 -20.10 -18.40
N ASP A 114 33.71 -21.03 -17.66
CA ASP A 114 35.13 -21.36 -17.79
C ASP A 114 35.25 -22.53 -18.77
N GLU A 115 35.22 -22.20 -20.07
CA GLU A 115 35.89 -23.00 -21.10
C GLU A 115 37.17 -22.27 -21.54
N ASN A 116 38.27 -23.02 -21.55
CA ASN A 116 39.63 -22.73 -22.06
C ASN A 116 40.57 -21.91 -21.15
N VAL A 117 41.45 -22.61 -20.40
CA VAL A 117 42.87 -22.92 -20.77
C VAL A 117 43.33 -24.14 -19.97
#